data_AF-A0A959E6N8-F1
#
_entry.id   AF-A0A959E6N8-F1
#
_cell.length_a   1.000
_cell.length_b   1.000
_cell.length_c   1.000
_cell.angle_alpha   90.00
_cell.angle_beta   90.00
_cell.angle_gamma   90.00
#
_symmetry.space_group_name_H-M   'P 1'
#
loop_
_entity.id
_entity.type
_entity.pdbx_description
1 polymer ?
#
loop_
_entity_poly.entity_id
_entity_poly.type
_entity_poly.pdbx_seq_one_letter_code
_entity_poly.pdbx_strand_id
1 'polypeptide(L)' 'MLYPNSKAMHFVYILYSEGSQIYYVGQTPDLSTRLLFHNELSEKSFTSRHRPWEL' A
#
# COMPACT_ATOMS: atom_id res chain seq x y z
N MET A 1 -2.90 -35.36 -2.29
CA MET A 1 -2.10 -34.23 -2.81
C MET A 1 -3.06 -33.19 -3.35
N LEU A 2 -3.33 -32.12 -2.61
CA LEU A 2 -4.20 -31.04 -3.07
C LEU A 2 -3.33 -30.06 -3.89
N TYR A 3 -3.72 -29.83 -5.14
CA TYR A 3 -3.08 -28.87 -6.03
C TYR A 3 -3.32 -27.44 -5.51
N PRO A 4 -2.31 -26.64 -5.13
CA PRO A 4 -2.55 -25.24 -4.83
C PRO A 4 -2.46 -24.46 -6.15
N ASN A 5 -3.51 -24.53 -6.97
CA ASN A 5 -3.65 -23.65 -8.12
C ASN A 5 -4.83 -22.72 -7.92
N SER A 6 -4.62 -21.71 -7.08
CA SER A 6 -5.32 -20.43 -7.18
C SER A 6 -4.25 -19.36 -7.05
N LYS A 7 -3.95 -18.66 -8.14
CA LYS A 7 -3.13 -17.42 -8.07
C LYS A 7 -3.76 -16.54 -6.99
N ALA A 8 -3.04 -16.24 -5.92
CA ALA A 8 -3.48 -15.26 -4.95
C ALA A 8 -3.68 -13.92 -5.65
N MET A 9 -4.76 -13.21 -5.33
CA MET A 9 -5.01 -11.87 -5.88
C MET A 9 -3.86 -10.95 -5.46
N HIS A 10 -3.33 -10.21 -6.43
CA HIS A 10 -2.29 -9.20 -6.22
C HIS A 10 -2.75 -7.89 -6.86
N PHE A 11 -2.60 -6.80 -6.13
CA PHE A 11 -2.98 -5.46 -6.56
C PHE A 11 -1.72 -4.66 -6.85
N VAL A 12 -1.74 -3.91 -7.95
CA VAL A 12 -0.86 -2.76 -8.19
C VAL A 12 -1.70 -1.52 -7.92
N TYR A 13 -1.15 -0.56 -7.19
CA TYR A 13 -1.86 0.63 -6.75
C TYR A 13 -1.01 1.88 -6.88
N ILE A 14 -1.70 3.03 -6.93
CA ILE A 14 -1.11 4.36 -6.82
C ILE A 14 -1.77 5.00 -5.60
N LEU A 15 -0.99 5.57 -4.70
CA LEU A 15 -1.50 6.42 -3.62
C LEU A 15 -1.18 7.87 -3.93
N TYR A 16 -2.09 8.77 -3.58
CA TYR A 16 -1.89 10.20 -3.62
C TYR A 16 -1.76 10.78 -2.22
N SER A 17 -0.79 11.68 -2.02
CA SER A 17 -0.64 12.46 -0.81
C SER A 17 -1.10 13.89 -1.06
N GLU A 18 -2.23 14.28 -0.48
CA GLU A 18 -2.73 15.66 -0.59
C GLU A 18 -1.74 16.65 0.04
N GLY A 19 -1.20 16.35 1.23
CA GLY A 19 -0.30 17.25 1.94
C GLY A 19 1.03 17.50 1.24
N SER A 20 1.50 16.54 0.43
CA SER A 20 2.80 16.64 -0.26
C SER A 20 2.68 16.74 -1.79
N GLN A 21 1.48 16.63 -2.35
CA GLN A 21 1.21 16.69 -3.79
C GLN A 21 2.06 15.68 -4.59
N ILE A 22 2.24 14.47 -4.06
CA ILE A 22 3.03 13.40 -4.67
C ILE A 22 2.24 12.10 -4.81
N TYR A 23 2.71 11.23 -5.70
CA TYR A 23 2.20 9.88 -5.89
C TYR A 23 3.20 8.82 -5.41
N TYR A 24 2.69 7.69 -4.90
CA TYR A 24 3.47 6.51 -4.55
C TYR A 24 2.88 5.27 -5.22
N VAL A 25 3.69 4.55 -5.98
CA VAL A 25 3.25 3.33 -6.68
C VAL A 25 3.75 2.11 -5.91
N GLY A 26 2.89 1.12 -5.71
CA GLY A 26 3.25 -0.11 -5.01
C GLY A 26 2.42 -1.31 -5.45
N GLN A 27 2.73 -2.46 -4.84
CA GLN A 27 1.96 -3.68 -5.02
C GLN A 27 1.80 -4.44 -3.70
N THR A 28 0.68 -5.14 -3.54
CA THR A 28 0.38 -5.90 -2.33
C THR A 28 -0.66 -6.99 -2.60
N PRO A 29 -0.62 -8.14 -1.89
CA PRO A 29 -1.74 -9.08 -1.84
C PRO A 29 -2.88 -8.60 -0.91
N ASP A 30 -2.62 -7.62 -0.04
CA ASP A 30 -3.57 -7.08 0.93
C ASP A 30 -3.51 -5.54 0.92
N LEU A 31 -4.54 -4.91 0.33
CA LEU A 31 -4.64 -3.45 0.21
C LEU A 31 -4.93 -2.76 1.55
N SER A 32 -5.80 -3.34 2.37
CA SER A 32 -6.22 -2.75 3.63
C SER A 32 -5.05 -2.65 4.61
N THR A 33 -4.33 -3.76 4.79
CA THR A 33 -3.12 -3.77 5.62
C THR A 33 -2.07 -2.81 5.07
N ARG A 34 -1.89 -2.78 3.74
CA ARG A 34 -0.92 -1.89 3.10
C ARG A 34 -1.22 -0.41 3.35
N LEU A 35 -2.48 -0.01 3.22
CA LEU A 35 -2.90 1.38 3.46
C LEU A 35 -2.71 1.77 4.93
N LEU A 36 -3.04 0.87 5.86
CA LEU A 36 -2.79 1.05 7.29
C LEU A 36 -1.28 1.24 7.61
N PHE A 37 -0.40 0.49 6.95
CA PHE A 37 1.05 0.68 7.10
C PHE A 37 1.53 2.05 6.59
N HIS A 38 1.04 2.49 5.43
CA HIS A 38 1.42 3.77 4.87
C HIS A 38 0.92 4.95 5.71
N ASN A 39 -0.30 4.86 6.27
CA ASN A 39 -0.92 5.94 7.03
C ASN A 39 -0.63 5.94 8.53
N GLU A 40 -0.33 4.80 9.15
CA GLU A 40 -0.24 4.72 10.61
C GLU A 40 1.02 3.97 11.08
N LEU A 41 1.19 2.71 10.67
CA LEU A 41 2.13 1.80 11.35
C LEU A 41 3.61 2.00 10.99
N SER A 42 3.91 2.42 9.76
CA SER A 42 5.32 2.59 9.36
C SER A 42 5.94 3.80 10.03
N GLU A 43 7.08 3.63 10.70
CA GLU A 43 7.87 4.73 11.23
C GLU A 43 9.14 4.95 10.40
N LYS A 44 9.58 6.22 10.30
CA LYS A 44 10.84 6.61 9.64
C LYS A 44 10.98 6.17 8.17
N SER A 45 9.88 5.93 7.46
CA SER A 45 9.89 5.60 6.03
C SER A 45 9.64 6.83 5.15
N PHE A 46 9.81 6.69 3.84
CA PHE A 46 9.39 7.72 2.90
C PHE A 46 7.89 8.00 3.05
N THR A 47 7.06 6.96 3.06
CA THR A 47 5.60 7.14 3.11
C THR A 47 5.12 7.66 4.46
N SER A 48 5.82 7.38 5.56
CA SER A 48 5.42 7.93 6.86
C SER A 48 5.54 9.45 6.95
N ARG A 49 6.40 10.08 6.12
CA ARG A 49 6.62 11.53 6.08
C ARG A 49 5.60 12.31 5.26
N HIS A 50 4.80 11.65 4.43
CA HIS A 50 3.90 12.29 3.46
C HIS A 50 2.45 11.80 3.62
N ARG A 51 2.05 11.52 4.86
CA ARG A 51 0.66 11.19 5.22
C ARG A 51 -0.22 12.45 5.16
N PRO A 52 -1.54 12.35 4.95
CA PRO A 52 -2.28 11.12 4.65
C PRO A 52 -2.10 10.68 3.19
N TRP A 53 -2.25 9.37 2.97
CA TRP A 53 -2.27 8.74 1.66
C TRP A 53 -3.69 8.24 1.35
N GLU A 54 -4.16 8.55 0.15
CA GLU A 54 -5.44 8.09 -0.40
C GLU A 54 -5.17 7.17 -1.58
N LEU A 55 -5.99 6.12 -1.72
CA LEU A 55 -5.91 5.12 -2.80
C LEU A 55 -6.62 5.61 -4.06
#